data_AF-A0A0N9DV75-F1
#
_entry.id   AF-A0A0N9DV75-F1
#
_cell.length_a   1.000
_cell.length_b   1.000
_cell.length_c   1.000
_cell.angle_alpha   90.00
_cell.angle_beta   90.00
_cell.angle_gamma   90.00
#
_symmetry.space_group_name_H-M   'P 1'
#
loop_
_entity.id
_entity.type
_entity.pdbx_description
1 polymer ?
#
loop_
_entity_poly.entity_id
_entity_poly.type
_entity_poly.pdbx_seq_one_letter_code
_entity_poly.pdbx_strand_id
1 'polypeptide(L)'
;DGGDTWQNSYTSMLTKGQDMVDCMALLKPDAMTGHWEFTLGAERVKEIVGKLDFPFLAQNVRDTEWNEAAFEPMAMFERGGIKIAVIGQAFP
;
A
#
# COMPACT_ATOMS: atom_id res chain seq x y z
N ASP A 1 -1.95 -1.90 8.10
CA ASP A 1 -3.20 -2.15 7.36
C ASP A 1 -3.00 -3.39 6.49
N GLY A 2 -3.94 -4.33 6.52
CA GLY A 2 -3.87 -5.61 5.81
C GLY A 2 -4.14 -5.52 4.31
N GLY A 3 -4.48 -4.32 3.80
CA GLY A 3 -4.93 -4.14 2.42
C GLY A 3 -6.45 -4.28 2.29
N ASP A 4 -6.96 -4.15 1.07
CA ASP A 4 -8.41 -4.13 0.76
C ASP A 4 -9.15 -2.93 1.39
N THR A 5 -8.48 -1.78 1.43
CA THR A 5 -8.92 -0.56 2.11
C THR A 5 -9.38 0.52 1.15
N TRP A 6 -8.71 0.71 0.01
CA TRP A 6 -8.95 1.88 -0.85
C TRP A 6 -10.22 1.79 -1.71
N GLN A 7 -10.92 0.65 -1.70
CA GLN A 7 -11.99 0.32 -2.64
C GLN A 7 -13.29 -0.13 -1.96
N ASN A 8 -14.29 -0.44 -2.79
CA ASN A 8 -15.55 -1.11 -2.40
C ASN A 8 -16.52 -0.28 -1.56
N SER A 9 -16.41 1.04 -1.60
CA SER A 9 -17.41 1.99 -1.08
C SER A 9 -17.89 2.96 -2.16
N TYR A 10 -19.08 3.54 -1.98
CA TYR A 10 -19.63 4.51 -2.94
C TYR A 10 -18.74 5.76 -3.08
N THR A 11 -18.24 6.28 -1.95
CA THR A 11 -17.37 7.46 -1.93
C THR A 11 -16.01 7.15 -2.54
N SER A 12 -15.47 5.94 -2.34
CA SER A 12 -14.25 5.49 -3.02
C SER A 12 -14.44 5.41 -4.53
N MET A 13 -15.56 4.89 -5.01
CA MET A 13 -15.86 4.86 -6.45
C MET A 13 -15.89 6.28 -7.05
N LEU A 14 -16.53 7.24 -6.38
CA LEU A 14 -16.62 8.61 -6.86
C LEU A 14 -15.26 9.34 -6.84
N THR A 15 -14.41 9.03 -5.87
CA THR A 15 -13.14 9.73 -5.63
C THR A 15 -11.93 8.97 -6.17
N LYS A 16 -12.12 7.82 -6.81
CA LYS A 16 -11.05 6.90 -7.20
C LYS A 16 -10.14 6.55 -6.00
N GLY A 17 -10.79 6.20 -4.89
CA GLY A 17 -10.18 5.80 -3.62
C GLY A 17 -9.56 6.93 -2.79
N GLN A 18 -9.63 8.20 -3.23
CA GLN A 18 -8.97 9.30 -2.53
C GLN A 18 -9.54 9.54 -1.13
N ASP A 19 -10.84 9.33 -0.93
CA ASP A 19 -11.47 9.46 0.39
C ASP A 19 -10.81 8.55 1.44
N MET A 20 -10.55 7.29 1.08
CA MET A 20 -9.89 6.32 1.94
C MET A 20 -8.41 6.64 2.08
N VAL A 21 -7.73 7.07 1.01
CA VAL A 21 -6.33 7.53 1.08
C VAL A 21 -6.18 8.69 2.06
N ASP A 22 -7.07 9.67 2.03
CA ASP A 22 -7.07 10.81 2.94
C ASP A 22 -7.32 10.37 4.39
N CYS A 23 -8.26 9.43 4.60
CA CYS A 23 -8.45 8.81 5.92
C CYS A 23 -7.16 8.14 6.43
N MET A 24 -6.48 7.37 5.58
CA MET A 24 -5.26 6.67 5.94
C MET A 24 -4.07 7.62 6.17
N ALA A 25 -4.01 8.75 5.46
CA ALA A 25 -3.03 9.80 5.70
C ALA A 25 -3.19 10.46 7.09
N LEU A 26 -4.41 10.51 7.62
CA LEU A 26 -4.68 10.96 8.99
C LEU A 26 -4.38 9.87 10.03
N LEU A 27 -4.77 8.61 9.76
CA LEU A 27 -4.56 7.49 10.68
C LEU A 27 -3.09 7.05 10.79
N LYS A 28 -2.32 7.18 9.71
CA LYS A 28 -0.88 6.87 9.61
C LYS A 28 -0.53 5.49 10.14
N PRO A 29 -1.03 4.39 9.52
CA PRO A 29 -0.59 3.05 9.89
C PRO A 29 0.93 2.92 9.72
N ASP A 30 1.59 2.06 10.50
CA ASP A 30 3.03 1.85 10.36
C ASP A 30 3.41 1.25 8.97
N ALA A 31 2.52 0.49 8.35
CA ALA A 31 2.67 -0.03 6.98
C ALA A 31 1.32 -0.52 6.42
N MET A 32 1.24 -0.71 5.10
CA MET A 32 0.15 -1.44 4.44
C MET A 32 0.63 -2.38 3.34
N THR A 33 -0.22 -3.36 2.97
CA THR A 33 -0.09 -4.18 1.75
C THR A 33 -1.32 -3.94 0.86
N GLY A 34 -1.51 -4.70 -0.23
CA GLY A 34 -2.68 -4.52 -1.09
C GLY A 34 -3.18 -5.74 -1.85
N HIS A 35 -4.40 -5.61 -2.34
CA HIS A 35 -5.07 -6.56 -3.23
C HIS A 35 -6.14 -5.84 -4.06
N TRP A 36 -7.24 -5.37 -3.46
CA TRP A 36 -8.27 -4.61 -4.18
C TRP A 36 -7.78 -3.21 -4.60
N GLU A 37 -6.74 -2.69 -3.96
CA GLU A 37 -6.05 -1.45 -4.38
C GLU A 37 -5.70 -1.47 -5.87
N PHE A 38 -5.30 -2.62 -6.39
CA PHE A 38 -4.86 -2.76 -7.79
C PHE A 38 -6.00 -2.59 -8.81
N THR A 39 -7.27 -2.65 -8.39
CA THR A 39 -8.42 -2.38 -9.27
C THR A 39 -8.53 -0.90 -9.67
N LEU A 40 -7.84 0.01 -8.97
CA LEU A 40 -7.68 1.41 -9.38
C LEU A 40 -6.77 1.59 -10.60
N GLY A 41 -6.03 0.54 -10.98
CA GLY A 41 -5.03 0.57 -12.04
C GLY A 41 -3.65 1.01 -11.56
N ALA A 42 -2.61 0.50 -12.23
CA ALA A 42 -1.21 0.66 -11.82
C ALA A 42 -0.78 2.12 -11.67
N GLU A 43 -1.18 2.99 -12.59
CA GLU A 43 -0.83 4.42 -12.54
C GLU A 43 -1.38 5.10 -11.28
N ARG A 44 -2.64 4.84 -10.95
CA ARG A 44 -3.27 5.42 -9.76
C ARG A 44 -2.67 4.88 -8.47
N VAL A 45 -2.38 3.59 -8.41
CA VAL A 45 -1.72 2.97 -7.25
C VAL A 45 -0.33 3.58 -7.05
N LYS A 46 0.49 3.69 -8.10
CA LYS A 46 1.82 4.31 -8.01
C LYS A 46 1.75 5.77 -7.60
N GLU A 47 0.77 6.52 -8.12
CA GLU A 47 0.54 7.92 -7.73
C GLU A 47 0.22 8.06 -6.24
N ILE A 48 -0.67 7.22 -5.70
CA ILE A 48 -1.03 7.22 -4.28
C ILE A 48 0.18 6.83 -3.45
N VAL A 49 0.82 5.69 -3.75
CA VAL A 49 1.97 5.17 -2.99
C VAL A 49 3.11 6.18 -2.91
N GLY A 50 3.39 6.91 -3.99
CA GLY A 50 4.41 7.95 -4.02
C GLY A 50 4.12 9.18 -3.13
N LYS A 51 2.91 9.29 -2.58
CA LYS A 51 2.47 10.41 -1.72
C LYS A 51 2.17 9.98 -0.27
N LEU A 52 2.26 8.70 0.06
CA LEU A 52 1.98 8.21 1.41
C LEU A 52 3.11 8.55 2.37
N ASP A 53 2.77 9.00 3.57
CA ASP A 53 3.70 9.21 4.68
C ASP A 53 4.08 7.91 5.42
N PHE A 54 3.60 6.76 4.92
CA PHE A 54 3.86 5.44 5.47
C PHE A 54 4.07 4.42 4.34
N PRO A 55 4.81 3.33 4.58
CA PRO A 55 5.19 2.40 3.52
C PRO A 55 4.02 1.53 3.04
N PHE A 56 3.84 1.47 1.72
CA PHE A 56 3.14 0.39 1.03
C PHE A 56 4.15 -0.70 0.68
N LEU A 57 3.95 -1.91 1.18
CA LEU A 57 4.90 -3.02 1.10
C LEU A 57 4.30 -4.20 0.33
N ALA A 58 5.04 -4.74 -0.63
CA ALA A 58 4.65 -5.95 -1.36
C ALA A 58 5.85 -6.68 -1.95
N GLN A 59 6.30 -7.75 -1.29
CA GLN A 59 7.48 -8.51 -1.71
C GLN A 59 7.26 -9.32 -3.01
N ASN A 60 6.00 -9.68 -3.29
CA ASN A 60 5.60 -10.58 -4.38
C ASN A 60 5.12 -9.87 -5.67
N VAL A 61 5.09 -8.54 -5.71
CA VAL A 61 4.65 -7.82 -6.91
C VAL A 61 5.88 -7.47 -7.76
N ARG A 62 5.80 -7.82 -9.05
CA ARG A 62 6.86 -7.62 -10.03
C ARG A 62 6.32 -6.90 -11.26
N ASP A 63 7.15 -6.09 -11.90
CA ASP A 63 6.81 -5.58 -13.22
C ASP A 63 6.92 -6.70 -14.26
N THR A 64 6.20 -6.56 -15.38
CA THR A 64 6.11 -7.61 -16.41
C THR A 64 7.18 -7.50 -17.49
N GLU A 65 7.96 -6.41 -17.53
CA GLU A 65 8.93 -6.14 -18.59
C GLU A 65 10.31 -6.71 -18.21
N TRP A 66 10.74 -6.48 -16.97
CA TRP A 66 12.05 -6.81 -16.43
C TRP A 66 12.01 -7.69 -15.18
N ASN A 67 10.81 -7.96 -14.63
CA ASN A 67 10.61 -8.78 -13.43
C ASN A 67 11.35 -8.23 -12.19
N GLU A 68 11.44 -6.91 -12.11
CA GLU A 68 11.96 -6.16 -10.97
C GLU A 68 10.85 -5.94 -9.91
N ALA A 69 11.27 -5.59 -8.69
CA ALA A 69 10.33 -5.28 -7.63
C ALA A 69 9.53 -4.00 -7.94
N ALA A 70 8.21 -4.10 -7.92
CA ALA A 70 7.34 -2.94 -8.15
C ALA A 70 7.18 -2.05 -6.90
N PHE A 71 7.39 -2.62 -5.72
CA PHE A 71 7.27 -1.96 -4.41
C PHE A 71 8.35 -2.47 -3.46
N GLU A 72 8.59 -1.74 -2.37
CA GLU A 72 9.48 -2.19 -1.31
C GLU A 72 8.96 -3.49 -0.66
N PRO A 73 9.82 -4.48 -0.39
CA PRO A 73 9.38 -5.78 0.14
C PRO A 73 9.10 -5.75 1.65
N MET A 74 9.78 -4.86 2.39
CA MET A 74 9.69 -4.78 3.85
C MET A 74 10.05 -3.39 4.37
N ALA A 75 9.70 -3.11 5.62
CA ALA A 75 10.19 -1.96 6.38
C ALA A 75 10.74 -2.39 7.75
N MET A 76 11.75 -1.68 8.23
CA MET A 76 12.33 -1.87 9.57
C MET A 76 11.83 -0.77 10.51
N PHE A 77 11.37 -1.17 11.68
CA PHE A 77 10.94 -0.27 12.75
C PHE A 77 11.73 -0.54 14.01
N GLU A 78 11.85 0.47 14.88
CA GLU A 78 12.36 0.32 16.23
C GLU A 78 11.31 0.78 17.24
N ARG A 79 11.00 -0.06 18.23
CA ARG A 79 10.06 0.24 19.32
C ARG A 79 10.61 -0.33 20.62
N GLY A 80 10.77 0.52 21.63
CA GLY A 80 11.33 0.09 22.93
C GLY A 80 12.72 -0.54 22.87
N GLY A 81 13.57 -0.11 21.92
CA GLY A 81 14.90 -0.68 21.69
C GLY A 81 14.92 -2.03 20.96
N ILE A 82 13.76 -2.54 20.51
CA ILE A 82 13.65 -3.75 19.70
C ILE A 82 13.47 -3.39 18.24
N LYS A 83 14.27 -4.03 17.37
CA LYS A 83 14.14 -3.93 15.91
C LYS A 83 13.09 -4.91 15.41
N ILE A 84 12.16 -4.42 14.59
CA ILE A 84 11.01 -5.16 14.07
C ILE A 84 11.05 -5.06 12.54
N ALA A 85 11.04 -6.21 11.86
CA ALA A 85 10.87 -6.27 10.41
C ALA A 85 9.40 -6.55 10.09
N VAL A 86 8.81 -5.74 9.20
CA VAL A 86 7.47 -5.96 8.66
C VAL A 86 7.61 -6.26 7.18
N ILE A 87 7.19 -7.45 6.76
CA ILE A 87 7.25 -7.91 5.36
C ILE A 87 5.85 -7.77 4.75
N GLY A 88 5.77 -7.13 3.59
CA GLY A 88 4.51 -6.99 2.86
C GLY A 88 4.27 -8.17 1.91
N GLN A 89 3.05 -8.69 1.89
CA GLN A 89 2.60 -9.71 0.96
C GLN A 89 1.26 -9.26 0.39
N ALA A 90 1.21 -8.97 -0.91
CA ALA A 90 -0.04 -8.74 -1.62
C ALA A 90 -0.74 -10.06 -1.93
N PHE A 91 -2.04 -10.03 -2.20
CA PHE A 91 -2.76 -11.23 -2.67
C PHE A 91 -2.12 -11.75 -3.97
N PRO A 92 -1.84 -13.06 -4.08
CA PRO A 92 -1.13 -13.65 -5.21
C PRO A 92 -1.99 -13.83 -6.47
#